data_AF-A0A920QDS4-F1
#
_entry.id   AF-A0A920QDS4-F1
#
_cell.length_a   1.000
_cell.length_b   1.000
_cell.length_c   1.000
_cell.angle_alpha   90.00
_cell.angle_beta   90.00
_cell.angle_gamma   90.00
#
_symmetry.space_group_name_H-M   'P 1'
#
loop_
_entity.id
_entity.type
_entity.pdbx_description
1 polymer ?
#
loop_
_entity_poly.entity_id
_entity_poly.type
_entity_poly.pdbx_seq_one_letter_code
_entity_poly.pdbx_strand_id
1 'polypeptide(L)'
;MKMNRLALAHWLVDRRHPLTARVVVNRLWEQVFGLGIVESSENLGVQTDWPSHPELLDWLAVGFVEHGWNIKRLLKKMVMSATYRQTASVDSDRLIRDPKNQLLSRGPRVRLPAEMIRDQALAVSGLLVEKIGGPSMWVYQPAGLWKEGEKRGTFVQDHGEKLYRRSLYSRIRRTVAHPSMLLFDTPSREVCVVKRSQTNTPLQAFGINERSDICRSGKEVCGTNDGQWGDAG
;
A
#
# COMPACT_ATOMS: atom_id res chain seq x y z
N MET A 1 20.78 23.73 -24.83
CA MET A 1 20.12 22.42 -24.80
C MET A 1 18.74 22.57 -25.42
N LYS A 2 18.34 21.74 -26.39
CA LYS A 2 17.02 21.86 -27.03
C LYS A 2 15.96 21.46 -26.00
N MET A 3 15.00 22.35 -25.73
CA MET A 3 14.02 22.17 -24.65
C MET A 3 12.96 21.14 -25.06
N ASN A 4 13.30 19.86 -24.90
CA ASN A 4 12.44 18.72 -25.21
C ASN A 4 12.16 17.88 -23.95
N ARG A 5 11.20 16.94 -24.04
CA ARG A 5 10.81 16.09 -22.91
C ARG A 5 11.99 15.28 -22.33
N LEU A 6 12.94 14.91 -23.17
CA LEU A 6 14.13 14.17 -22.77
C LEU A 6 15.09 15.04 -21.95
N ALA A 7 15.30 16.30 -22.34
CA ALA A 7 16.11 17.26 -21.61
C ALA A 7 15.53 17.54 -20.22
N LEU A 8 14.21 17.69 -20.12
CA LEU A 8 13.53 17.83 -18.84
C LEU A 8 13.69 16.58 -17.96
N ALA A 9 13.56 15.38 -18.54
CA ALA A 9 13.74 14.13 -17.81
C ALA A 9 15.17 14.00 -17.26
N HIS A 10 16.19 14.31 -18.06
CA HIS A 10 17.58 14.33 -17.61
C HIS A 10 17.84 15.36 -16.52
N TRP A 11 17.29 16.56 -16.65
CA TRP A 11 17.40 17.60 -15.63
C TRP A 11 16.75 17.18 -14.30
N LEU A 12 15.59 16.51 -14.37
CA LEU A 12 14.83 16.10 -13.18
C LEU A 12 15.54 14.99 -12.39
N VAL A 13 16.30 14.12 -13.05
CA VAL A 13 17.09 13.06 -12.39
C VAL A 13 18.57 13.40 -12.24
N ASP A 14 18.96 14.64 -12.57
CA ASP A 14 20.34 15.09 -12.42
C ASP A 14 20.72 15.07 -10.93
N ARG A 15 21.97 14.67 -10.64
CA ARG A 15 22.50 14.64 -9.27
C ARG A 15 22.52 16.01 -8.61
N ARG A 16 22.55 17.08 -9.41
CA ARG A 16 22.51 18.47 -8.97
C ARG A 16 21.09 18.95 -8.65
N HIS A 17 20.06 18.18 -9.00
CA HIS A 17 18.69 18.55 -8.72
C HIS A 17 18.33 18.19 -7.26
N PRO A 18 18.02 19.17 -6.39
CA PRO A 18 17.94 18.94 -4.94
C PRO A 18 16.65 18.23 -4.50
N LEU A 19 15.56 18.31 -5.27
CA LEU A 19 14.23 17.92 -4.79
C LEU A 19 13.85 16.48 -5.13
N THR A 20 14.19 15.97 -6.32
CA THR A 20 13.69 14.68 -6.81
C THR A 20 14.04 13.53 -5.87
N ALA A 21 15.29 13.48 -5.42
CA ALA A 21 15.73 12.46 -4.47
C ALA A 21 15.01 12.58 -3.12
N ARG A 22 14.88 13.80 -2.59
CA ARG A 22 14.16 14.07 -1.34
C ARG A 22 12.69 13.67 -1.41
N VAL A 23 12.01 13.96 -2.53
CA VAL A 23 10.60 13.58 -2.77
C VAL A 23 10.45 12.06 -2.76
N VAL A 24 11.31 11.34 -3.49
CA VAL A 24 11.25 9.88 -3.57
C VAL A 24 11.54 9.24 -2.21
N VAL A 25 12.57 9.73 -1.51
CA VAL A 25 12.91 9.27 -0.16
C VAL A 25 11.77 9.52 0.81
N ASN A 26 11.16 10.71 0.81
CA ASN A 26 10.06 11.03 1.71
C ASN A 26 8.84 10.14 1.47
N ARG A 27 8.51 9.86 0.20
CA ARG A 27 7.41 8.95 -0.15
C ARG A 27 7.66 7.51 0.29
N LEU A 28 8.88 7.00 0.08
CA LEU A 28 9.25 5.66 0.53
C LEU A 28 9.28 5.59 2.06
N TRP A 29 9.75 6.64 2.72
CA TRP A 29 9.72 6.76 4.17
C TRP A 29 8.29 6.73 4.71
N GLU A 30 7.38 7.54 4.15
CA GLU A 30 5.96 7.56 4.50
C GLU A 30 5.32 6.16 4.31
N GLN A 31 5.67 5.43 3.26
CA GLN A 31 5.17 4.07 3.05
C GLN A 31 5.63 3.06 4.12
N VAL A 32 6.84 3.24 4.66
CA VAL A 32 7.44 2.33 5.64
C VAL A 32 7.05 2.71 7.07
N PHE A 33 7.05 4.00 7.40
CA PHE A 33 6.81 4.51 8.74
C PHE A 33 5.40 5.07 8.96
N GLY A 34 4.61 5.25 7.91
CA GLY A 34 3.25 5.82 7.93
C GLY A 34 3.19 7.33 7.82
N LEU A 35 4.20 8.00 8.34
CA LEU A 35 4.35 9.45 8.29
C LEU A 35 5.65 9.80 7.59
N GLY A 36 5.59 10.69 6.61
CA GLY A 36 6.78 11.24 5.96
C GLY A 36 7.63 12.06 6.92
N ILE A 37 8.92 12.21 6.61
CA ILE A 37 9.79 13.17 7.32
C ILE A 37 9.25 14.59 7.14
N VAL A 38 8.72 14.86 5.95
CA VAL A 38 7.84 16.00 5.63
C VAL A 38 6.41 15.46 5.52
N GLU A 39 5.48 15.99 6.33
CA GLU A 39 4.10 15.50 6.42
C GLU A 39 3.31 15.67 5.11
N SER A 40 3.59 16.76 4.39
CA SER A 40 3.00 17.09 3.09
C SER A 40 3.78 16.45 1.92
N SER A 41 3.46 15.20 1.59
CA SER A 41 4.08 14.47 0.46
C SER A 41 3.56 14.86 -0.93
N GLU A 42 2.50 15.67 -1.00
CA GLU A 42 1.85 16.09 -2.25
C GLU A 42 2.58 17.26 -2.93
N ASN A 43 3.15 18.18 -2.16
CA ASN A 43 3.78 19.39 -2.68
C ASN A 43 5.12 19.68 -2.01
N LEU A 44 6.14 18.85 -2.29
CA LEU A 44 7.49 19.08 -1.75
C LEU A 44 8.17 20.29 -2.44
N GLY A 45 8.42 21.37 -1.70
CA GLY A 45 8.99 22.60 -2.25
C GLY A 45 8.60 23.85 -1.46
N VAL A 46 7.95 24.80 -2.15
CA VAL A 46 7.72 26.17 -1.63
C VAL A 46 6.65 26.25 -0.54
N GLN A 47 5.74 25.26 -0.46
CA GLN A 47 4.62 25.25 0.48
C GLN A 47 4.60 24.00 1.38
N THR A 48 5.78 23.45 1.71
CA THR A 48 5.85 22.34 2.66
C THR A 48 6.01 22.79 4.09
N ASP A 49 5.51 21.95 4.98
CA ASP A 49 5.94 21.92 6.37
C ASP A 49 7.45 21.69 6.46
N TRP A 50 8.05 22.22 7.52
CA TRP A 50 9.46 21.96 7.79
C TRP A 50 9.69 20.46 8.03
N PRO A 51 10.73 19.86 7.45
CA PRO A 51 11.07 18.48 7.73
C PRO A 51 11.35 18.31 9.22
N SER A 52 10.78 17.27 9.82
CA SER A 52 11.07 16.91 11.23
C SER A 52 12.57 16.66 11.46
N HIS A 53 13.22 16.00 10.50
CA HIS A 53 14.63 15.62 10.56
C HIS A 53 15.32 15.97 9.22
N PRO A 54 15.74 17.24 9.00
CA PRO A 54 16.30 17.68 7.72
C PRO A 54 17.59 16.94 7.35
N GLU A 55 18.50 16.76 8.31
CA GLU A 55 19.79 16.10 8.08
C GLU A 55 19.63 14.63 7.67
N LEU A 56 18.64 13.94 8.26
CA LEU A 56 18.31 12.56 7.91
C LEU A 56 17.78 12.46 6.47
N LEU A 57 16.88 13.37 6.09
CA LEU A 57 16.34 13.41 4.74
C LEU A 57 17.45 13.64 3.71
N ASP A 58 18.35 14.58 3.99
CA ASP A 58 19.48 14.90 3.12
C ASP A 58 20.45 13.74 2.99
N TRP A 59 20.81 13.10 4.12
CA TRP A 59 21.68 11.94 4.10
C TRP A 59 21.09 10.76 3.32
N LEU A 60 19.78 10.50 3.46
CA LEU A 60 19.10 9.46 2.68
C LEU A 60 19.00 9.83 1.20
N ALA A 61 18.74 11.10 0.86
CA ALA A 61 18.62 11.58 -0.51
C ALA A 61 19.96 11.51 -1.26
N VAL A 62 21.04 12.00 -0.65
CA VAL A 62 22.40 11.91 -1.21
C VAL A 62 22.79 10.45 -1.40
N GLY A 63 22.60 9.62 -0.38
CA GLY A 63 22.89 8.19 -0.47
C GLY A 63 22.06 7.48 -1.54
N PHE A 64 20.82 7.90 -1.80
CA PHE A 64 19.99 7.31 -2.85
C PHE A 64 20.53 7.61 -4.26
N VAL A 65 20.99 8.84 -4.49
CA VAL A 65 21.58 9.29 -5.77
C VAL A 65 22.97 8.69 -6.01
N GLU A 66 23.80 8.58 -4.97
CA GLU A 66 25.13 7.97 -5.05
C GLU A 66 25.06 6.50 -5.46
N HIS A 67 24.05 5.77 -4.97
CA HIS A 67 23.85 4.35 -5.24
C HIS A 67 22.95 4.07 -6.45
N GLY A 68 22.84 5.04 -7.38
CA GLY A 68 22.18 4.86 -8.66
C GLY A 68 20.67 4.66 -8.57
N TRP A 69 20.00 5.35 -7.65
CA TRP A 69 18.53 5.32 -7.50
C TRP A 69 17.97 3.92 -7.16
N ASN A 70 18.74 3.10 -6.45
CA ASN A 70 18.35 1.74 -6.08
C ASN A 70 17.32 1.72 -4.94
N ILE A 71 16.04 1.55 -5.30
CA ILE A 71 14.90 1.53 -4.37
C ILE A 71 15.01 0.36 -3.37
N LYS A 72 15.38 -0.84 -3.81
CA LYS A 72 15.47 -2.03 -2.94
C LYS A 72 16.52 -1.82 -1.84
N ARG A 73 17.65 -1.21 -2.17
CA ARG A 73 18.70 -0.88 -1.20
C ARG A 73 18.21 0.15 -0.18
N LEU A 74 17.56 1.21 -0.64
CA LEU A 74 17.01 2.25 0.24
C LEU A 74 15.98 1.67 1.21
N LEU A 75 15.03 0.88 0.68
CA LEU A 75 14.06 0.16 1.51
C LEU A 75 14.76 -0.73 2.51
N LYS A 76 15.70 -1.59 2.08
CA LYS A 76 16.49 -2.45 3.00
C LYS A 76 17.13 -1.63 4.13
N LYS A 77 17.70 -0.46 3.82
CA LYS A 77 18.31 0.43 4.82
C LYS A 77 17.28 0.97 5.82
N MET A 78 16.09 1.33 5.36
CA MET A 78 14.99 1.78 6.23
C MET A 78 14.48 0.66 7.14
N VAL A 79 14.09 -0.50 6.59
CA VAL A 79 13.55 -1.63 7.39
C VAL A 79 14.59 -2.28 8.32
N MET A 80 15.88 -2.23 7.97
CA MET A 80 16.96 -2.76 8.83
C MET A 80 17.46 -1.74 9.88
N SER A 81 16.93 -0.52 9.88
CA SER A 81 17.33 0.52 10.83
C SER A 81 16.97 0.14 12.27
N ALA A 82 17.65 0.75 13.24
CA ALA A 82 17.27 0.60 14.65
C ALA A 82 15.88 1.20 14.91
N THR A 83 15.54 2.33 14.26
CA THR A 83 14.25 3.02 14.41
C THR A 83 13.08 2.17 13.93
N TYR A 84 13.20 1.49 12.79
CA TYR A 84 12.13 0.60 12.30
C TYR A 84 11.93 -0.61 13.20
N ARG A 85 13.01 -1.15 13.78
CA ARG A 85 12.98 -2.34 14.65
C ARG A 85 12.62 -2.03 16.11
N GLN A 86 12.35 -0.77 16.45
CA GLN A 86 11.85 -0.42 17.77
C GLN A 86 10.49 -1.07 18.04
N THR A 87 10.20 -1.31 19.31
CA THR A 87 8.87 -1.78 19.72
C THR A 87 7.83 -0.69 19.47
N ALA A 88 6.66 -1.09 19.00
CA ALA A 88 5.51 -0.19 18.83
C ALA A 88 4.76 0.10 20.16
N SER A 89 5.15 -0.57 21.26
CA SER A 89 4.60 -0.36 22.59
C SER A 89 4.95 1.04 23.08
N VAL A 90 3.96 1.75 23.62
CA VAL A 90 4.10 3.14 24.03
C VAL A 90 3.48 3.36 25.39
N ASP A 91 4.25 4.06 26.21
CA ASP A 91 3.86 4.57 27.52
C ASP A 91 3.02 5.84 27.39
N SER A 92 2.15 6.13 28.37
CA SER A 92 1.25 7.28 28.35
C SER A 92 2.00 8.60 28.15
N ASP A 93 3.14 8.76 28.81
CA ASP A 93 3.94 9.98 28.75
C ASP A 93 4.53 10.22 27.36
N ARG A 94 4.97 9.15 26.69
CA ARG A 94 5.47 9.22 25.31
C ARG A 94 4.34 9.52 24.33
N LEU A 95 3.15 8.98 24.56
CA LEU A 95 1.98 9.24 23.72
C LEU A 95 1.54 10.70 23.78
N ILE A 96 1.61 11.33 24.95
CA ILE A 96 1.30 12.75 25.13
C ILE A 96 2.31 13.63 24.40
N ARG A 97 3.61 13.28 24.48
CA ARG A 97 4.68 14.06 23.86
C ARG A 97 4.75 13.92 22.34
N ASP A 98 4.47 12.72 21.83
CA ASP A 98 4.56 12.41 20.40
C ASP A 98 3.39 11.54 19.92
N PRO A 99 2.17 12.11 19.84
CA PRO A 99 0.98 11.35 19.46
C PRO A 99 1.08 10.79 18.03
N LYS A 100 1.66 11.56 17.10
CA LYS A 100 1.78 11.22 15.68
C LYS A 100 3.02 10.36 15.35
N ASN A 101 3.90 10.09 16.30
CA ASN A 101 5.21 9.46 16.07
C ASN A 101 6.15 10.25 15.12
N GLN A 102 6.07 11.59 15.15
CA GLN A 102 6.93 12.48 14.35
C GLN A 102 8.40 12.42 14.79
N LEU A 103 8.63 12.20 16.08
CA LEU A 103 9.98 12.11 16.66
C LEU A 103 10.56 10.70 16.59
N LEU A 104 9.84 9.75 15.97
CA LEU A 104 10.25 8.34 15.85
C LEU A 104 10.56 7.72 17.22
N SER A 105 9.74 8.05 18.22
CA SER A 105 9.87 7.62 19.61
C SER A 105 9.47 6.15 19.84
N ARG A 106 8.76 5.56 18.87
CA ARG A 106 8.32 4.17 18.82
C ARG A 106 8.41 3.59 17.42
N GLY A 107 8.36 2.26 17.33
CA GLY A 107 8.25 1.55 16.06
C GLY A 107 6.97 1.91 15.28
N PRO A 108 7.00 1.90 13.94
CA PRO A 108 5.85 2.24 13.14
C PRO A 108 4.74 1.20 13.28
N ARG A 109 3.51 1.68 13.49
CA ARG A 109 2.30 0.85 13.56
C ARG A 109 1.29 1.38 12.55
N VAL A 110 1.36 0.86 11.34
CA VAL A 110 0.55 1.31 10.20
C VAL A 110 -0.32 0.18 9.69
N ARG A 111 -1.54 0.51 9.26
CA ARG A 111 -2.42 -0.47 8.61
C ARG A 111 -1.89 -0.75 7.21
N LEU A 112 -1.83 -2.02 6.83
CA LEU A 112 -1.45 -2.39 5.47
C LEU A 112 -2.53 -1.94 4.47
N PRO A 113 -2.15 -1.48 3.26
CA PRO A 113 -3.10 -1.18 2.20
C PRO A 113 -3.83 -2.44 1.74
N ALA A 114 -4.99 -2.28 1.11
CA ALA A 114 -5.88 -3.37 0.72
C ALA A 114 -5.17 -4.49 -0.06
N GLU A 115 -4.31 -4.12 -1.01
CA GLU A 115 -3.57 -5.06 -1.85
C GLU A 115 -2.58 -5.89 -1.02
N MET A 116 -1.95 -5.27 -0.01
CA MET A 116 -1.04 -5.97 0.91
C MET A 116 -1.79 -6.85 1.91
N ILE A 117 -2.97 -6.44 2.39
CA ILE A 117 -3.80 -7.27 3.27
C ILE A 117 -4.18 -8.57 2.55
N ARG A 118 -4.65 -8.48 1.29
CA ARG A 118 -4.98 -9.65 0.50
C ARG A 118 -3.75 -10.53 0.23
N ASP A 119 -2.63 -9.93 -0.18
CA ASP A 119 -1.40 -10.68 -0.44
C ASP A 119 -0.86 -11.35 0.83
N GLN A 120 -0.97 -10.70 2.00
CA GLN A 120 -0.59 -11.26 3.29
C GLN A 120 -1.47 -12.45 3.66
N ALA A 121 -2.80 -12.34 3.49
CA ALA A 121 -3.70 -13.46 3.77
C ALA A 121 -3.39 -14.67 2.88
N LEU A 122 -3.12 -14.45 1.59
CA LEU A 122 -2.70 -15.49 0.66
C LEU A 122 -1.35 -16.12 1.03
N ALA A 123 -0.41 -15.30 1.53
CA ALA A 123 0.90 -15.78 1.94
C ALA A 123 0.81 -16.64 3.21
N VAL A 124 0.05 -16.19 4.20
CA VAL A 124 -0.16 -16.92 5.47
C VAL A 124 -0.91 -18.24 5.23
N SER A 125 -1.82 -18.28 4.26
CA SER A 125 -2.55 -19.51 3.92
C SER A 125 -1.80 -20.48 3.01
N GLY A 126 -0.60 -20.11 2.54
CA GLY A 126 0.17 -20.91 1.59
C GLY A 126 -0.42 -21.01 0.17
N LEU A 127 -1.46 -20.24 -0.15
CA LEU A 127 -2.06 -20.22 -1.49
C LEU A 127 -1.37 -19.23 -2.45
N LEU A 128 -0.56 -18.31 -1.94
CA LEU A 128 0.04 -17.25 -2.75
C LEU A 128 0.91 -17.79 -3.89
N VAL A 129 0.54 -17.43 -5.12
CA VAL A 129 1.33 -17.71 -6.32
C VAL A 129 2.23 -16.52 -6.63
N GLU A 130 3.55 -16.69 -6.43
CA GLU A 130 4.56 -15.63 -6.61
C GLU A 130 5.02 -15.40 -8.06
N LYS A 131 4.32 -15.96 -9.05
CA LYS A 131 4.68 -15.81 -10.46
C LYS A 131 4.63 -14.35 -10.92
N ILE A 132 5.78 -13.82 -11.34
CA ILE A 132 5.91 -12.47 -11.91
C ILE A 132 5.66 -12.50 -13.43
N GLY A 133 4.84 -11.58 -13.93
CA GLY A 133 4.53 -11.38 -15.35
C GLY A 133 3.25 -12.07 -15.83
N GLY A 134 2.88 -11.91 -17.10
CA GLY A 134 1.67 -12.53 -17.67
C GLY A 134 0.37 -11.73 -17.48
N PRO A 135 -0.77 -12.28 -17.90
CA PRO A 135 -2.04 -11.55 -17.96
C PRO A 135 -2.61 -11.26 -16.57
N SER A 136 -3.39 -10.18 -16.49
CA SER A 136 -4.21 -9.85 -15.32
C SER A 136 -5.28 -10.92 -15.07
N MET A 137 -5.71 -11.02 -13.82
CA MET A 137 -6.69 -11.98 -13.34
C MET A 137 -8.01 -11.32 -12.97
N TRP A 138 -9.09 -12.07 -13.16
CA TRP A 138 -10.43 -11.76 -12.67
C TRP A 138 -10.67 -12.42 -11.31
N VAL A 139 -10.41 -11.66 -10.26
CA VAL A 139 -10.71 -12.03 -8.86
C VAL A 139 -12.21 -12.13 -8.63
N TYR A 140 -12.62 -12.94 -7.66
CA TYR A 140 -14.02 -13.10 -7.25
C TYR A 140 -14.69 -11.75 -6.98
N GLN A 141 -15.85 -11.52 -7.57
CA GLN A 141 -16.68 -10.34 -7.33
C GLN A 141 -18.14 -10.76 -7.22
N PRO A 142 -18.95 -10.10 -6.38
CA PRO A 142 -20.38 -10.38 -6.31
C PRO A 142 -21.04 -10.10 -7.67
N ALA A 143 -22.04 -10.92 -8.00
CA ALA A 143 -22.77 -10.79 -9.25
C ALA A 143 -23.49 -9.43 -9.35
N GLY A 144 -23.61 -8.89 -10.56
CA GLY A 144 -24.40 -7.67 -10.81
C GLY A 144 -23.59 -6.38 -10.92
N LEU A 145 -22.37 -6.31 -10.38
CA LEU A 145 -21.51 -5.12 -10.44
C LEU A 145 -21.17 -4.65 -11.87
N TRP A 146 -21.27 -5.54 -12.84
CA TRP A 146 -20.91 -5.29 -14.24
C TRP A 146 -22.13 -5.01 -15.14
N LYS A 147 -23.36 -5.17 -14.62
CA LYS A 147 -24.61 -5.05 -15.40
C LYS A 147 -24.91 -3.61 -15.85
N GLU A 148 -24.56 -2.62 -15.03
CA GLU A 148 -24.93 -1.21 -15.25
C GLU A 148 -24.05 -0.44 -16.25
N GLY A 149 -23.14 -1.10 -16.99
CA GLY A 149 -22.21 -0.35 -17.85
C GLY A 149 -21.60 -1.10 -19.03
N GLU A 150 -22.30 -2.06 -19.64
CA GLU A 150 -21.69 -2.91 -20.69
C GLU A 150 -21.95 -2.47 -22.13
N LYS A 151 -20.89 -1.92 -22.75
CA LYS A 151 -20.53 -2.10 -24.18
C LYS A 151 -19.23 -2.92 -24.36
N ARG A 152 -18.63 -3.46 -23.29
CA ARG A 152 -17.25 -4.01 -23.29
C ARG A 152 -17.06 -5.42 -22.70
N GLY A 153 -18.14 -6.17 -22.50
CA GLY A 153 -18.11 -7.61 -22.18
C GLY A 153 -18.29 -7.97 -20.70
N THR A 154 -18.82 -9.17 -20.49
CA THR A 154 -19.27 -9.72 -19.21
C THR A 154 -18.12 -10.18 -18.33
N PHE A 155 -18.22 -9.90 -17.03
CA PHE A 155 -17.28 -10.40 -16.03
C PHE A 155 -17.35 -11.94 -15.95
N VAL A 156 -16.25 -12.59 -16.27
CA VAL A 156 -16.05 -14.04 -16.09
C VAL A 156 -14.91 -14.21 -15.11
N GLN A 157 -15.20 -14.87 -13.98
CA GLN A 157 -14.22 -15.13 -12.94
C GLN A 157 -13.15 -16.11 -13.44
N ASP A 158 -11.88 -15.84 -13.14
CA ASP A 158 -10.82 -16.83 -13.38
C ASP A 158 -10.86 -17.92 -12.29
N HIS A 159 -10.28 -19.09 -12.57
CA HIS A 159 -10.22 -20.22 -11.62
C HIS A 159 -8.78 -20.73 -11.42
N GLY A 160 -8.57 -21.52 -10.38
CA GLY A 160 -7.29 -22.17 -10.05
C GLY A 160 -6.21 -21.20 -9.58
N GLU A 161 -4.95 -21.47 -9.95
CA GLU A 161 -3.78 -20.67 -9.56
C GLU A 161 -3.90 -19.17 -9.89
N LYS A 162 -4.66 -18.84 -10.94
CA LYS A 162 -4.90 -17.46 -11.33
C LYS A 162 -5.58 -16.64 -10.23
N LEU A 163 -6.42 -17.23 -9.39
CA LEU A 163 -7.13 -16.52 -8.31
C LEU A 163 -6.22 -16.17 -7.13
N TYR A 164 -5.08 -16.84 -6.99
CA TYR A 164 -4.21 -16.70 -5.83
C TYR A 164 -2.91 -15.96 -6.14
N ARG A 165 -2.83 -15.29 -7.29
CA ARG A 165 -1.70 -14.43 -7.61
C ARG A 165 -1.75 -13.13 -6.81
N ARG A 166 -0.59 -12.47 -6.73
CA ARG A 166 -0.42 -11.14 -6.13
C ARG A 166 -1.46 -10.16 -6.66
N SER A 167 -2.00 -9.35 -5.75
CA SER A 167 -3.04 -8.35 -5.98
C SER A 167 -2.64 -7.31 -7.04
N LEU A 168 -1.33 -7.15 -7.28
CA LEU A 168 -0.77 -6.40 -8.41
C LEU A 168 -1.35 -6.82 -9.78
N TYR A 169 -1.68 -8.10 -9.96
CA TYR A 169 -2.25 -8.63 -11.20
C TYR A 169 -3.78 -8.58 -11.24
N SER A 170 -4.43 -8.16 -10.16
CA SER A 170 -5.89 -8.03 -10.14
C SER A 170 -6.34 -6.95 -11.12
N ARG A 171 -7.35 -7.27 -11.93
CA ARG A 171 -7.90 -6.31 -12.88
C ARG A 171 -8.81 -5.32 -12.15
N ILE A 172 -8.54 -4.03 -12.33
CA ILE A 172 -9.33 -2.94 -11.76
C ILE A 172 -10.02 -2.18 -12.89
N ARG A 173 -11.34 -2.00 -12.78
CA ARG A 173 -12.09 -1.10 -13.67
C ARG A 173 -12.05 0.31 -13.09
N ARG A 174 -11.94 1.33 -13.95
CA ARG A 174 -11.85 2.73 -13.50
C ARG A 174 -13.07 3.15 -12.67
N THR A 175 -14.26 2.72 -13.09
CA THR A 175 -15.56 3.10 -12.51
C THR A 175 -16.08 2.11 -11.47
N VAL A 176 -15.50 0.91 -11.36
CA VAL A 176 -15.94 -0.12 -10.41
C VAL A 176 -14.70 -0.70 -9.75
N ALA A 177 -14.38 -0.17 -8.57
CA ALA A 177 -13.34 -0.74 -7.73
C ALA A 177 -13.81 -2.08 -7.14
N HIS A 178 -12.85 -2.93 -6.80
CA HIS A 178 -13.17 -4.20 -6.17
C HIS A 178 -13.80 -3.97 -4.78
N PRO A 179 -14.96 -4.56 -4.44
CA PRO A 179 -15.65 -4.26 -3.18
C PRO A 179 -14.79 -4.50 -1.93
N SER A 180 -14.05 -5.61 -1.87
CA SER A 180 -13.15 -5.87 -0.75
C SER A 180 -11.96 -4.89 -0.71
N MET A 181 -11.49 -4.39 -1.86
CA MET A 181 -10.42 -3.37 -1.89
C MET A 181 -10.95 -2.00 -1.45
N LEU A 182 -12.18 -1.67 -1.85
CA LEU A 182 -12.86 -0.43 -1.46
C LEU A 182 -13.12 -0.39 0.05
N LEU A 183 -13.52 -1.52 0.64
CA LEU A 183 -13.66 -1.66 2.09
C LEU A 183 -12.38 -1.25 2.84
N PHE A 184 -11.21 -1.55 2.26
CA PHE A 184 -9.89 -1.27 2.79
C PHE A 184 -9.27 0.04 2.25
N ASP A 185 -10.10 1.05 1.98
CA ASP A 185 -9.71 2.41 1.57
C ASP A 185 -8.92 2.50 0.24
N THR A 186 -9.17 1.57 -0.70
CA THR A 186 -8.56 1.70 -2.03
C THR A 186 -9.19 2.89 -2.77
N PRO A 187 -8.39 3.85 -3.26
CA PRO A 187 -8.92 5.01 -3.97
C PRO A 187 -9.60 4.60 -5.28
N SER A 188 -10.65 5.34 -5.66
CA SER A 188 -11.21 5.21 -7.00
C SER A 188 -10.14 5.64 -8.02
N ARG A 189 -10.11 5.00 -9.19
CA ARG A 189 -9.15 5.36 -10.26
C ARG A 189 -9.68 6.49 -11.16
N GLU A 190 -10.71 7.18 -10.70
CA GLU A 190 -11.34 8.29 -11.41
C GLU A 190 -10.48 9.53 -11.29
N VAL A 191 -9.88 9.74 -10.11
CA VAL A 191 -9.05 10.89 -9.75
C VAL A 191 -7.64 10.42 -9.36
N CYS A 192 -6.63 11.28 -9.52
CA CYS A 192 -5.29 11.01 -9.02
C CYS A 192 -5.27 11.17 -7.50
N VAL A 193 -4.77 10.15 -6.78
CA VAL A 193 -4.64 10.17 -5.33
C VAL A 193 -3.18 9.95 -4.99
N VAL A 194 -2.55 10.94 -4.35
CA VAL A 194 -1.14 10.88 -3.93
C VAL A 194 -1.05 10.21 -2.55
N LYS A 195 -1.85 10.68 -1.58
CA LYS A 195 -1.94 10.09 -0.25
C LYS A 195 -3.25 9.31 -0.09
N ARG A 196 -3.15 8.03 0.25
CA ARG A 196 -4.33 7.19 0.50
C ARG A 196 -4.83 7.43 1.92
N SER A 197 -6.15 7.54 2.09
CA SER A 197 -6.76 7.51 3.41
C SER A 197 -6.53 6.14 4.05
N GLN A 198 -6.30 6.13 5.36
CA GLN A 198 -6.22 4.90 6.15
C GLN A 198 -7.23 5.01 7.29
N THR A 199 -8.25 4.16 7.24
CA THR A 199 -9.23 4.04 8.31
C THR A 199 -9.12 2.66 8.96
N ASN A 200 -9.56 2.57 10.21
CA ASN A 200 -9.70 1.32 10.97
C ASN A 200 -11.12 1.30 11.51
N THR A 201 -12.06 0.80 10.70
CA THR A 201 -13.48 0.71 11.07
C THR A 201 -13.83 -0.70 11.55
N PRO A 202 -14.85 -0.87 12.42
CA PRO A 202 -15.34 -2.20 12.79
C PRO A 202 -15.76 -3.05 11.58
N LEU A 203 -16.29 -2.43 10.53
CA LEU A 203 -16.68 -3.11 9.29
C LEU A 203 -15.46 -3.72 8.57
N GLN A 204 -14.32 -3.05 8.57
CA GLN A 204 -13.07 -3.60 8.02
C GLN A 204 -12.59 -4.80 8.84
N ALA A 205 -12.66 -4.72 10.18
CA ALA A 205 -12.31 -5.86 11.04
C ALA A 205 -13.24 -7.06 10.78
N PHE A 206 -14.55 -6.80 10.66
CA PHE A 206 -15.54 -7.81 10.30
C PHE A 206 -15.28 -8.41 8.92
N GLY A 207 -14.96 -7.60 7.90
CA GLY A 207 -14.68 -8.09 6.54
C GLY A 207 -13.41 -8.93 6.41
N ILE A 208 -12.44 -8.81 7.33
CA ILE A 208 -11.33 -9.76 7.44
C ILE A 208 -11.80 -11.10 7.99
N ASN A 209 -12.76 -11.11 8.92
CA ASN A 209 -13.21 -12.29 9.64
C ASN A 209 -14.32 -13.07 8.90
N GLU A 210 -15.20 -12.36 8.20
CA GLU A 210 -16.32 -12.94 7.48
C GLU A 210 -16.17 -12.84 5.96
N ARG A 211 -16.20 -14.01 5.31
CA ARG A 211 -16.62 -14.28 3.92
C ARG A 211 -16.04 -13.40 2.79
N SER A 212 -14.94 -12.69 3.00
CA SER A 212 -14.19 -12.08 1.90
C SER A 212 -13.35 -13.14 1.16
N ASP A 213 -12.96 -12.84 -0.08
CA ASP A 213 -12.00 -13.65 -0.88
C ASP A 213 -10.69 -13.88 -0.11
N ILE A 214 -10.40 -12.98 0.83
CA ILE A 214 -9.30 -13.02 1.79
C ILE A 214 -9.51 -14.20 2.77
N CYS A 215 -10.72 -14.43 3.30
CA CYS A 215 -11.05 -15.63 4.08
C CYS A 215 -11.12 -16.91 3.25
N ARG A 216 -11.76 -16.91 2.06
CA ARG A 216 -11.85 -18.14 1.25
C ARG A 216 -10.49 -18.65 0.79
N SER A 217 -9.52 -17.76 0.70
CA SER A 217 -8.14 -18.11 0.43
C SER A 217 -7.34 -18.53 1.68
N GLY A 218 -7.89 -18.42 2.89
CA GLY A 218 -7.30 -18.88 4.13
C GLY A 218 -8.19 -19.90 4.84
N LYS A 219 -8.02 -21.20 4.55
CA LYS A 219 -8.74 -22.29 5.24
C LYS A 219 -8.51 -22.30 6.77
N GLU A 220 -7.47 -21.64 7.28
CA GLU A 220 -7.13 -21.62 8.72
C GLU A 220 -7.25 -20.23 9.37
N VAL A 221 -7.30 -19.14 8.60
CA VAL A 221 -7.26 -17.76 9.15
C VAL A 221 -8.63 -17.32 9.65
N CYS A 222 -9.69 -17.80 9.02
CA CYS A 222 -11.07 -17.56 9.44
C CYS A 222 -11.59 -18.88 9.95
N GLY A 223 -11.67 -19.03 11.28
CA GLY A 223 -12.18 -20.24 11.92
C GLY A 223 -13.50 -20.63 11.27
N THR A 224 -13.51 -21.79 10.60
CA THR A 224 -14.71 -22.37 10.01
C THR A 224 -15.67 -22.73 11.13
N ASN A 225 -16.57 -21.82 11.46
CA ASN A 225 -17.89 -22.22 11.95
C ASN A 225 -18.66 -22.79 10.76
N ASP A 226 -18.25 -23.99 10.32
CA ASP A 226 -19.14 -24.91 9.61
C ASP A 226 -20.10 -25.53 10.65
N GLY A 227 -20.86 -24.64 11.30
CA GLY A 227 -21.98 -24.99 12.15
C GLY A 227 -23.14 -25.37 11.27
N GLN A 228 -23.40 -26.68 11.24
CA GLN A 228 -24.63 -27.32 10.81
C GLN A 228 -25.86 -26.42 11.02
N TRP A 229 -26.32 -25.78 9.95
CA TRP A 229 -27.75 -25.50 9.80
C TRP A 229 -28.28 -26.58 8.88
N GLY A 230 -28.45 -27.77 9.47
CA GLY A 230 -29.29 -28.79 8.89
C GLY A 230 -30.71 -28.26 8.84
N ASP A 231 -31.36 -28.52 7.71
CA ASP A 231 -32.79 -28.38 7.53
C ASP A 231 -33.53 -28.97 8.74
N ALA A 232 -34.28 -28.12 9.44
CA ALA A 232 -35.37 -28.53 10.31
C ALA A 232 -36.66 -28.00 9.66
N GLY A 233 -37.58 -28.92 9.41
CA GLY A 233 -38.81 -28.72 8.63
C GLY A 233 -39.88 -27.87 9.29
#